data_AF-A0A850QTP8-F1
#
_entry.id   AF-A0A850QTP8-F1
#
_cell.length_a   1.000
_cell.length_b   1.000
_cell.length_c   1.000
_cell.angle_alpha   90.00
_cell.angle_beta   90.00
_cell.angle_gamma   90.00
#
_symmetry.space_group_name_H-M   'P 1'
#
loop_
_entity.id
_entity.type
_entity.pdbx_description
1 polymer ?
#
loop_
_entity_poly.entity_id
_entity_poly.type
_entity_poly.pdbx_seq_one_letter_code
_entity_poly.pdbx_strand_id
1 'polypeptide(L)'
;MHYCPQCGSPSLERVSYKEFICQQCQFTYFHNAAAAVMVAIVVNDEVLVAIRGRDPKKGMYDLPGGFVDPNESLEQAAVREIKEELGLSIYSLTY
;
A
#
# COMPACT_ATOMS: atom_id res chain seq x y z
N MET A 1 5.43 8.60 15.08
CA MET A 1 6.87 8.25 15.10
C MET A 1 7.51 8.99 16.25
N HIS A 2 8.09 8.27 17.22
CA HIS A 2 8.69 8.88 18.40
C HIS A 2 10.22 8.85 18.40
N TYR A 3 10.83 8.04 17.51
CA TYR A 3 12.26 7.82 17.48
C TYR A 3 12.80 7.98 16.05
N CYS A 4 14.01 8.51 15.91
CA CYS A 4 14.71 8.65 14.65
C CYS A 4 15.11 7.26 14.11
N PRO A 5 14.73 6.89 12.87
CA PRO A 5 15.08 5.58 12.31
C PRO A 5 16.57 5.44 11.99
N GLN A 6 17.32 6.55 11.87
CA GLN A 6 18.76 6.53 11.58
C GLN A 6 19.62 6.39 12.85
N CYS A 7 19.28 7.09 13.94
CA CYS A 7 20.12 7.12 15.15
C CYS A 7 19.44 6.63 16.45
N GLY A 8 18.14 6.30 16.40
CA GLY A 8 17.39 5.80 17.56
C GLY A 8 17.01 6.83 18.62
N SER A 9 17.38 8.10 18.45
CA SER A 9 17.08 9.14 19.44
C SER A 9 15.59 9.52 19.43
N PRO A 10 15.02 9.98 20.56
CA PRO A 10 13.65 10.48 20.63
C PRO A 10 13.50 11.91 20.05
N SER A 11 14.50 12.42 19.33
CA SER A 11 14.59 13.82 18.88
C SER A 11 14.01 14.04 17.47
N LEU A 12 13.13 13.16 17.00
CA LEU A 12 12.49 13.28 15.68
C LEU A 12 11.25 14.18 15.78
N GLU A 13 11.37 15.41 15.30
CA GLU A 13 10.34 16.44 15.45
C GLU A 13 9.67 16.75 14.11
N ARG A 14 8.35 16.98 14.13
CA ARG A 14 7.59 17.39 12.94
C ARG A 14 7.83 18.88 12.68
N VAL A 15 8.39 19.21 11.51
CA VAL A 15 8.65 20.61 11.11
C VAL A 15 7.64 21.13 10.09
N SER A 16 6.98 20.24 9.36
CA SER A 16 5.89 20.60 8.44
C SER A 16 4.82 19.50 8.36
N TYR A 17 3.83 19.67 7.48
CA TYR A 17 2.81 18.64 7.30
C TYR A 17 3.40 17.27 6.92
N LYS A 18 4.46 17.25 6.11
CA LYS A 18 5.04 16.02 5.54
C LYS A 18 6.47 15.72 6.01
N GLU A 19 7.08 16.60 6.81
CA GLU A 19 8.51 16.54 7.10
C GLU A 19 8.78 16.46 8.59
N PHE A 20 9.72 15.58 8.94
CA PHE A 20 10.24 15.41 10.28
C PHE A 20 11.76 15.50 10.24
N ILE A 21 12.36 16.20 11.20
CA ILE A 21 13.82 16.35 11.30
C ILE A 21 14.28 15.86 12.66
N CYS A 22 15.35 15.07 12.67
CA CYS A 22 16.00 14.64 13.90
C CYS A 22 16.98 15.73 14.38
N GLN A 23 16.75 16.33 15.55
CA GLN A 23 17.64 17.37 16.08
C GLN A 23 19.05 16.86 16.43
N GLN A 24 19.23 15.55 16.62
CA GLN A 24 20.51 14.97 17.01
C GLN A 24 21.43 14.65 15.81
N CYS A 25 20.91 13.98 14.78
CA CYS A 25 21.71 13.55 13.62
C CYS A 25 21.35 14.26 12.32
N GLN A 26 20.39 15.20 12.35
CA GLN A 26 19.92 15.98 11.20
C GLN A 26 19.31 15.12 10.07
N PHE A 27 18.90 13.89 10.36
CA PHE A 27 18.15 13.07 9.42
C PHE A 27 16.76 13.67 9.16
N THR A 28 16.38 13.75 7.88
CA THR A 28 15.06 14.20 7.44
C THR A 28 14.21 13.01 6.99
N TYR A 29 13.05 12.83 7.61
CA TYR A 29 12.02 11.88 7.19
C TYR A 29 10.87 12.59 6.50
N PHE A 30 10.50 12.11 5.31
CA PHE A 30 9.31 12.56 4.60
C PHE A 30 8.17 11.54 4.76
N HIS A 31 7.06 11.98 5.33
CA HIS A 31 5.83 11.21 5.44
C HIS A 31 5.09 11.25 4.10
N ASN A 32 5.44 10.29 3.24
CA ASN A 32 4.87 10.14 1.90
C ASN A 32 3.62 9.24 1.92
N ALA A 33 2.69 9.49 1.01
CA ALA A 33 1.61 8.56 0.75
C ALA A 33 2.15 7.29 0.07
N ALA A 34 1.65 6.13 0.47
CA ALA A 34 1.86 4.89 -0.26
C ALA A 34 0.83 4.78 -1.39
N ALA A 35 1.29 4.42 -2.59
CA ALA A 35 0.39 4.06 -3.68
C ALA A 35 -0.14 2.64 -3.47
N ALA A 36 -1.38 2.40 -3.87
CA ALA A 36 -2.01 1.09 -3.82
C ALA A 36 -2.91 0.92 -5.05
N VAL A 37 -3.10 -0.33 -5.46
CA VAL A 37 -3.97 -0.72 -6.56
C VAL A 37 -5.08 -1.63 -6.04
N MET A 38 -6.25 -1.51 -6.63
CA MET A 38 -7.39 -2.37 -6.32
C MET A 38 -8.09 -2.73 -7.63
N VAL A 39 -8.36 -4.02 -7.83
CA VAL A 39 -8.75 -4.55 -9.14
C VAL A 39 -10.17 -5.10 -9.08
N ALA A 40 -11.07 -4.53 -9.89
CA ALA A 40 -12.36 -5.13 -10.16
C ALA A 40 -12.24 -6.13 -11.32
N ILE A 41 -12.32 -7.42 -11.02
CA ILE A 41 -12.34 -8.48 -12.04
C ILE A 41 -13.80 -8.73 -12.42
N VAL A 42 -14.15 -8.39 -13.66
CA VAL A 42 -15.51 -8.56 -14.20
C VAL A 42 -15.55 -9.78 -15.11
N VAL A 43 -16.50 -10.68 -14.86
CA VAL A 43 -16.75 -11.87 -15.69
C VAL A 43 -18.25 -11.92 -15.99
N ASN A 44 -18.61 -11.77 -17.26
CA ASN A 44 -20.00 -11.50 -17.69
C ASN A 44 -20.56 -10.26 -16.97
N ASP A 45 -21.66 -10.41 -16.23
CA ASP A 45 -22.31 -9.35 -15.45
C ASP A 45 -21.98 -9.44 -13.94
N GLU A 46 -20.95 -10.20 -13.57
CA GLU A 46 -20.56 -10.43 -12.18
C GLU A 46 -19.16 -9.85 -11.87
N VAL A 47 -18.96 -9.45 -10.61
CA VAL A 47 -17.69 -8.95 -10.09
C VAL A 47 -17.15 -9.91 -9.05
N LEU A 48 -15.90 -10.33 -9.20
CA LEU A 48 -15.21 -11.12 -8.18
C LEU A 48 -14.88 -10.24 -6.98
N VAL A 49 -15.27 -10.71 -5.80
CA VAL A 49 -14.96 -10.08 -4.51
C VAL A 49 -14.28 -11.07 -3.58
N ALA A 50 -13.36 -10.58 -2.77
CA ALA A 50 -12.81 -11.33 -1.64
C ALA A 50 -13.64 -11.07 -0.37
N ILE A 51 -13.63 -12.02 0.57
CA ILE A 51 -14.16 -11.80 1.92
C ILE A 51 -12.99 -11.48 2.83
N ARG A 52 -13.02 -10.31 3.47
CA ARG A 52 -11.94 -9.86 4.36
C ARG A 52 -11.71 -10.85 5.50
N GLY A 53 -10.53 -11.47 5.54
CA GLY A 53 -10.16 -12.42 6.59
C GLY A 53 -9.70 -11.79 7.90
N ARG A 54 -9.41 -10.48 7.90
CA ARG A 54 -8.80 -9.73 9.02
C ARG A 54 -9.55 -8.44 9.31
N ASP A 55 -9.43 -7.97 10.55
CA ASP A 55 -9.92 -6.65 10.94
C ASP A 55 -9.02 -5.52 10.43
N PRO A 56 -9.58 -4.30 10.24
CA PRO A 56 -10.97 -3.94 10.46
C PRO A 56 -11.92 -4.52 9.39
N LYS A 57 -13.19 -4.67 9.75
CA LYS A 57 -14.28 -5.12 8.86
C LYS A 57 -14.13 -6.56 8.36
N LYS A 58 -13.67 -7.46 9.23
CA LYS A 58 -13.64 -8.89 8.92
C LYS A 58 -15.03 -9.39 8.48
N GLY A 59 -15.09 -10.22 7.44
CA GLY A 59 -16.33 -10.79 6.90
C GLY A 59 -17.07 -9.92 5.88
N MET A 60 -16.64 -8.68 5.64
CA MET A 60 -17.18 -7.85 4.57
C MET A 60 -16.55 -8.18 3.21
N TYR A 61 -17.24 -7.84 2.13
CA TYR A 61 -16.71 -7.91 0.77
C TYR A 61 -15.67 -6.81 0.52
N ASP A 62 -14.65 -7.15 -0.26
CA ASP A 62 -13.61 -6.24 -0.71
C ASP A 62 -13.13 -6.64 -2.11
N LEU A 63 -12.47 -5.72 -2.80
CA LEU A 63 -11.78 -6.03 -4.03
C LEU A 63 -10.34 -6.49 -3.72
N PRO A 64 -9.79 -7.43 -4.49
CA PRO A 64 -8.39 -7.83 -4.35
C PRO A 64 -7.44 -6.69 -4.75
N GLY A 65 -6.28 -6.64 -4.12
CA GLY A 65 -5.28 -5.61 -4.36
C GLY A 65 -4.36 -5.33 -3.18
N GLY A 66 -3.41 -4.43 -3.37
CA GLY A 66 -2.37 -4.16 -2.39
C GLY A 66 -1.51 -2.95 -2.71
N PHE A 67 -0.44 -2.79 -1.93
CA PHE A 67 0.48 -1.67 -2.06
C PHE A 67 1.40 -1.85 -3.27
N VAL A 68 1.78 -0.73 -3.86
CA VAL A 68 2.75 -0.67 -4.96
C VAL A 68 4.15 -0.66 -4.35
N ASP A 69 4.95 -1.64 -4.73
CA ASP A 69 6.34 -1.79 -4.29
C ASP A 69 7.29 -0.81 -5.03
N PRO A 70 8.49 -0.58 -4.48
CA PRO A 70 9.51 0.18 -5.19
C PRO A 70 9.88 -0.48 -6.53
N ASN A 71 9.95 0.33 -7.58
CA ASN A 71 10.37 -0.05 -8.93
C ASN A 71 9.37 -0.92 -9.71
N GLU A 72 8.10 -0.97 -9.32
CA GLU A 72 7.02 -1.51 -10.15
C GLU A 72 6.04 -0.42 -10.61
N SER A 73 5.40 -0.65 -11.77
CA SER A 73 4.28 0.15 -12.25
C SER A 73 2.97 -0.27 -11.55
N LEU A 74 1.92 0.53 -11.71
CA LEU A 74 0.58 0.20 -11.18
C LEU A 74 0.05 -1.10 -11.80
N GLU A 75 0.29 -1.32 -13.10
CA GLU A 75 -0.10 -2.56 -13.78
C GLU A 75 0.67 -3.77 -13.23
N GLN A 76 1.97 -3.62 -12.99
CA GLN A 76 2.79 -4.68 -12.44
C GLN A 76 2.34 -5.07 -11.03
N ALA A 77 2.06 -4.06 -10.18
CA ALA A 77 1.49 -4.26 -8.85
C ALA A 77 0.15 -5.01 -8.93
N ALA A 78 -0.74 -4.59 -9.82
CA ALA A 78 -2.06 -5.21 -9.97
C ALA A 78 -1.95 -6.67 -10.40
N VAL A 79 -1.08 -6.98 -11.37
CA VAL A 79 -0.83 -8.36 -11.81
C VAL A 79 -0.25 -9.21 -10.68
N ARG A 80 0.72 -8.67 -9.92
CA ARG A 80 1.36 -9.34 -8.78
C ARG A 80 0.37 -9.65 -7.67
N GLU A 81 -0.36 -8.64 -7.19
CA GLU A 81 -1.33 -8.78 -6.09
C GLU A 81 -2.45 -9.79 -6.44
N ILE A 82 -3.01 -9.70 -7.64
CA ILE A 82 -4.04 -10.66 -8.09
C ILE A 82 -3.49 -12.09 -8.15
N LYS A 83 -2.22 -12.24 -8.56
CA LYS A 83 -1.57 -13.55 -8.58
C LYS A 83 -1.34 -14.11 -7.18
N GLU A 84 -0.90 -13.28 -6.25
CA GLU A 84 -0.62 -13.68 -4.87
C GLU A 84 -1.89 -14.02 -4.08
N GLU A 85 -2.93 -13.19 -4.19
CA GLU A 85 -4.15 -13.35 -3.40
C GLU A 85 -5.11 -14.42 -3.98
N LEU A 86 -5.21 -14.51 -5.31
CA LEU A 86 -6.22 -15.34 -5.98
C LEU A 86 -5.62 -16.45 -6.84
N GLY A 87 -4.31 -16.46 -7.09
CA GLY A 87 -3.66 -17.42 -7.98
C GLY A 87 -3.93 -17.19 -9.47
N LEU A 88 -4.67 -16.14 -9.82
CA LEU A 88 -5.10 -15.83 -11.19
C LEU A 88 -4.02 -15.09 -11.98
N SER A 89 -4.03 -15.25 -13.30
CA SER A 89 -3.18 -14.48 -14.21
C SER A 89 -4.06 -13.56 -15.06
N ILE A 90 -3.78 -12.26 -15.00
CA ILE A 90 -4.49 -11.24 -15.78
C ILE A 90 -3.54 -10.61 -16.81
N TYR A 91 -4.07 -10.24 -17.98
CA TYR A 91 -3.27 -9.80 -19.13
C TYR A 91 -3.76 -8.49 -19.76
N SER A 92 -4.92 -7.99 -19.32
CA SER A 92 -5.51 -6.75 -19.82
C SER A 92 -6.03 -5.97 -18.62
N LEU A 93 -5.67 -4.69 -18.55
CA LEU A 93 -6.04 -3.76 -17.49
C LEU A 93 -6.56 -2.47 -18.12
N THR A 94 -7.56 -1.87 -17.47
CA THR A 94 -8.14 -0.58 -17.83
C THR A 94 -8.27 0.27 -16.57
N TYR A 95 -7.99 1.56 -16.70
CA TYR A 95 -8.01 2.55 -15.61
C TYR A 95 -9.33 3.32 -15.55
#